data_AF-A0A1Q2TZ29-F1
#
_entry.id   AF-A0A1Q2TZ29-F1
#
_cell.length_a   1.000
_cell.length_b   1.000
_cell.length_c   1.000
_cell.angle_alpha   90.00
_cell.angle_beta   90.00
_cell.angle_gamma   90.00
#
_symmetry.space_group_name_H-M   'P 1'
#
loop_
_entity.id
_entity.type
_entity.pdbx_description
1 polymer ?
#
loop_
_entity_poly.entity_id
_entity_poly.type
_entity_poly.pdbx_seq_one_letter_code
_entity_poly.pdbx_strand_id
1 'polypeptide(L)'
;MTFFLQGDEFFKEQDIKLDPPIFLDHRSPLKQAIALMTGTKTESPQSCLIITTGDRLVGILTERDLVRLSLSERTLNETRVQDIMTSPVVTIESKNFTDVFSAYNLMRRHRIRHLPVVDAQQRVVGVATLSSLRQALHLGYFLRFREVREVMSAQVISTEPETPVLEVAQIMARRRISCLVIVATEADLLKPIGIITERDIVKLQGAEADFKTLTAGVVMSQPVIQLQPDSSLAIAQELFQYHQVRRIVVTGKNGELQGILTETNLSQILDPLELFGMLEILQRRVKQLSEDRDRLLPRENLQLQQALDQREFLLHYQPQLDIRTGQIIGAEALVRWQSPERGMIPPGEFISLAEMTGFIVPLGEWILREACRQGKQWQQLGLPPLQISVNLSSRQLQDPQLVTRIKAILTETGLDPQWLKLELTESSLVDNIDLTLSQFQKIKALGVAIAIDDFGTGYASLGYLQHFPFDTLKIDRCFVANIHQNPKNAAITTALINMAQQLNFSVIAEGVETVAEMEFLRQLHCHAFQGFLFSRPLPADAFIKFFRDHLRKHAE
;
A
#
# COMPACT_ATOMS: atom_id res chain seq x y z
N MET A 1 22.11 -5.06 2.21
CA MET A 1 22.74 -3.80 1.73
C MET A 1 23.32 -3.97 0.30
N THR A 2 22.62 -4.69 -0.59
CA THR A 2 23.11 -4.94 -1.97
C THR A 2 22.01 -4.93 -3.04
N PHE A 3 20.77 -4.57 -2.68
CA PHE A 3 19.61 -4.63 -3.59
C PHE A 3 19.18 -3.27 -4.18
N PHE A 4 19.92 -2.18 -3.93
CA PHE A 4 19.50 -0.82 -4.35
C PHE A 4 20.53 -0.05 -5.19
N LEU A 5 21.60 -0.70 -5.65
CA LEU A 5 22.60 -0.08 -6.53
C LEU A 5 22.30 -0.21 -8.03
N GLN A 6 21.17 -0.80 -8.42
CA GLN A 6 20.73 -0.82 -9.81
C GLN A 6 19.59 0.20 -10.03
N GLY A 7 19.97 1.48 -10.14
CA GLY A 7 19.06 2.52 -10.64
C GLY A 7 18.55 2.26 -12.07
N ASP A 8 19.16 1.30 -12.78
CA ASP A 8 18.79 0.88 -14.13
C ASP A 8 17.59 -0.07 -14.20
N GLU A 9 17.17 -0.71 -13.10
CA GLU A 9 16.08 -1.72 -13.15
C GLU A 9 14.67 -1.14 -12.97
N PHE A 10 14.53 0.04 -12.36
CA PHE A 10 13.19 0.63 -12.13
C PHE A 10 12.49 1.09 -13.42
N PHE A 11 13.24 1.27 -14.51
CA PHE A 11 12.76 1.85 -15.77
C PHE A 11 13.00 0.95 -17.00
N LYS A 12 13.51 -0.27 -16.82
CA LYS A 12 13.72 -1.22 -17.94
C LYS A 12 12.44 -1.99 -18.24
N GLU A 13 12.02 -1.91 -19.50
CA GLU A 13 10.96 -2.70 -20.15
C GLU A 13 9.59 -2.65 -19.45
N GLN A 14 8.91 -1.51 -19.55
CA GLN A 14 7.45 -1.50 -19.43
C GLN A 14 6.86 -1.41 -20.83
N ASP A 15 6.09 -2.42 -21.24
CA ASP A 15 5.34 -2.43 -22.51
C ASP A 15 4.39 -1.23 -22.54
N ILE A 16 4.80 -0.16 -23.20
CA ILE A 16 3.94 1.00 -23.43
C ILE A 16 2.85 0.56 -24.40
N LYS A 17 1.63 0.38 -23.88
CA LYS A 17 0.47 0.07 -24.70
C LYS A 17 0.14 1.26 -25.61
N LEU A 18 0.40 1.10 -26.90
CA LEU A 18 0.05 2.10 -27.91
C LEU A 18 -1.46 2.08 -28.18
N ASP A 19 -2.04 3.25 -28.39
CA ASP A 19 -3.42 3.37 -28.84
C ASP A 19 -3.50 2.92 -30.31
N PRO A 20 -4.51 2.11 -30.69
CA PRO A 20 -4.65 1.65 -32.06
C PRO A 20 -4.91 2.84 -33.00
N PRO A 21 -4.18 2.96 -34.12
CA PRO A 21 -4.33 4.08 -35.02
C PRO A 21 -5.61 3.93 -35.85
N ILE A 22 -6.35 5.02 -36.02
CA ILE A 22 -7.50 5.07 -36.93
C ILE A 22 -7.12 5.89 -38.14
N PHE A 23 -7.22 5.26 -39.31
CA PHE A 23 -6.78 5.82 -40.57
C PHE A 23 -7.92 6.48 -41.32
N LEU A 24 -7.61 7.59 -42.00
CA LEU A 24 -8.52 8.26 -42.91
C LEU A 24 -7.75 8.76 -44.14
N ASP A 25 -8.32 8.62 -45.34
CA ASP A 25 -7.68 9.12 -46.55
C ASP A 25 -7.69 10.66 -46.57
N HIS A 26 -6.58 11.26 -47.01
CA HIS A 26 -6.39 12.72 -47.08
C HIS A 26 -7.48 13.49 -47.85
N ARG A 27 -8.12 12.86 -48.85
CA ARG A 27 -9.20 13.48 -49.64
C ARG A 27 -10.58 13.29 -49.02
N SER A 28 -10.69 12.54 -47.93
CA SER A 28 -11.98 12.29 -47.27
C SER A 28 -12.67 13.61 -46.92
N PRO A 29 -14.00 13.68 -47.04
CA PRO A 29 -14.77 14.84 -46.59
C PRO A 29 -14.57 15.05 -45.09
N LEU A 30 -14.49 16.31 -44.67
CA LEU A 30 -14.30 16.63 -43.25
C LEU A 30 -15.41 16.09 -42.34
N LYS A 31 -16.66 16.05 -42.84
CA LYS A 31 -17.82 15.49 -42.12
C LYS A 31 -17.59 14.04 -41.69
N GLN A 32 -16.89 13.25 -42.49
CA GLN A 32 -16.53 11.88 -42.15
C GLN A 32 -15.53 11.84 -40.98
N ALA A 33 -14.54 12.75 -40.98
CA ALA A 33 -13.58 12.86 -39.89
C ALA A 33 -14.26 13.27 -38.57
N ILE A 34 -15.16 14.25 -38.63
CA ILE A 34 -15.93 14.69 -37.44
C ILE A 34 -16.72 13.52 -36.86
N ALA A 35 -17.41 12.73 -37.68
CA ALA A 35 -18.18 11.57 -37.21
C ALA A 35 -17.32 10.53 -36.48
N LEU A 36 -16.10 10.25 -36.98
CA LEU A 36 -15.15 9.35 -36.32
C LEU A 36 -14.64 9.92 -34.99
N MET A 37 -14.41 11.23 -34.91
CA MET A 37 -13.91 11.89 -33.70
C MET A 37 -14.98 12.06 -32.62
N THR A 38 -16.25 12.28 -33.00
CA THR A 38 -17.37 12.41 -32.06
C THR A 38 -17.90 11.05 -31.57
N GLY A 39 -17.60 9.98 -32.30
CA GLY A 39 -18.05 8.62 -32.00
C GLY A 39 -19.49 8.35 -32.44
N THR A 40 -19.81 7.07 -32.66
CA THR A 40 -21.19 6.59 -32.89
C THR A 40 -21.68 5.82 -31.65
N LYS A 41 -22.93 5.36 -31.60
CA LYS A 41 -23.48 4.60 -30.45
C LYS A 41 -22.66 3.33 -30.10
N THR A 42 -21.81 2.84 -30.99
CA THR A 42 -21.04 1.59 -30.88
C THR A 42 -19.53 1.76 -30.79
N GLU A 43 -18.99 2.96 -31.02
CA GLU A 43 -17.54 3.20 -31.05
C GLU A 43 -17.13 4.37 -30.14
N SER A 44 -16.02 4.21 -29.41
CA SER A 44 -15.52 5.24 -28.51
C SER A 44 -14.97 6.45 -29.29
N PRO A 45 -15.22 7.68 -28.83
CA PRO A 45 -14.78 8.90 -29.50
C PRO A 45 -13.26 9.03 -29.53
N GLN A 46 -12.74 9.43 -30.70
CA GLN A 46 -11.31 9.42 -31.00
C GLN A 46 -10.70 10.81 -30.90
N SER A 47 -9.59 10.92 -30.19
CA SER A 47 -8.93 12.22 -29.97
C SER A 47 -7.96 12.65 -31.08
N CYS A 48 -7.59 11.71 -31.96
CA CYS A 48 -6.85 11.99 -33.18
C CYS A 48 -7.17 10.98 -34.29
N LEU A 49 -6.97 11.36 -35.54
CA LEU A 49 -7.02 10.50 -36.72
C LEU A 49 -5.71 10.58 -37.49
N ILE A 50 -5.24 9.44 -37.99
CA ILE A 50 -4.04 9.32 -38.80
C ILE A 50 -4.41 9.48 -40.27
N ILE A 51 -3.84 10.48 -40.92
CA ILE A 51 -4.20 10.83 -42.30
C ILE A 51 -3.19 10.22 -43.27
N THR A 52 -3.70 9.52 -44.28
CA THR A 52 -2.87 8.73 -45.19
C THR A 52 -3.15 9.01 -46.66
N THR A 53 -2.18 8.67 -47.51
CA THR A 53 -2.33 8.52 -48.96
C THR A 53 -1.81 7.14 -49.34
N GLY A 54 -2.73 6.19 -49.55
CA GLY A 54 -2.38 4.76 -49.54
C GLY A 54 -1.87 4.35 -48.15
N ASP A 55 -0.72 3.67 -48.08
CA ASP A 55 -0.12 3.24 -46.79
C ASP A 55 0.81 4.29 -46.16
N ARG A 56 0.94 5.48 -46.76
CA ARG A 56 1.86 6.53 -46.29
C ARG A 56 1.17 7.52 -45.38
N LEU A 57 1.76 7.76 -44.22
CA LEU A 57 1.38 8.85 -43.32
C LEU A 57 1.66 10.21 -43.97
N VAL A 58 0.63 11.07 -44.08
CA VAL A 58 0.74 12.42 -44.65
C VAL A 58 0.30 13.53 -43.69
N GLY A 59 -0.47 13.19 -42.66
CA GLY A 59 -0.97 14.15 -41.68
C GLY A 59 -1.55 13.50 -40.43
N ILE A 60 -1.84 14.32 -39.44
CA ILE A 60 -2.62 13.95 -38.26
C ILE A 60 -3.72 14.99 -38.06
N LEU A 61 -4.95 14.55 -37.75
CA LEU A 61 -6.07 15.42 -37.45
C LEU A 61 -6.45 15.28 -35.97
N THR A 62 -6.60 16.40 -35.28
CA THR A 62 -6.97 16.44 -33.85
C THR A 62 -8.18 17.33 -33.60
N GLU A 63 -8.79 17.25 -32.40
CA GLU A 63 -9.93 18.11 -32.02
C GLU A 63 -9.59 19.60 -32.20
N ARG A 64 -8.33 19.96 -31.94
CA ARG A 64 -7.82 21.33 -32.10
C ARG A 64 -7.88 21.82 -33.55
N ASP A 65 -7.58 20.96 -34.52
CA ASP A 65 -7.60 21.33 -35.93
C ASP A 65 -9.03 21.64 -36.40
N LEU A 66 -10.01 20.89 -35.88
CA LEU A 66 -11.44 21.12 -36.12
C LEU A 66 -11.93 22.41 -35.46
N VAL A 67 -11.51 22.69 -34.22
CA VAL A 67 -11.86 23.94 -33.54
C VAL A 67 -11.30 25.17 -34.28
N ARG A 68 -10.12 25.06 -34.89
CA ARG A 68 -9.53 26.14 -35.71
C ARG A 68 -10.37 26.53 -36.93
N LEU A 69 -11.24 25.65 -37.44
CA LEU A 69 -12.16 26.01 -38.53
C LEU A 69 -13.10 27.15 -38.17
N SER A 70 -13.41 27.33 -36.88
CA SER A 70 -14.22 28.47 -36.40
C SER A 70 -13.60 29.84 -36.69
N LEU A 71 -12.31 29.88 -37.06
CA LEU A 71 -11.61 31.09 -37.49
C LEU A 71 -11.70 31.33 -39.00
N SER A 72 -12.26 30.39 -39.77
CA SER A 72 -12.37 30.44 -41.22
C SER A 72 -13.83 30.56 -41.66
N GLU A 73 -14.07 31.20 -42.80
CA GLU A 73 -15.42 31.27 -43.41
C GLU A 73 -15.77 30.01 -44.23
N ARG A 74 -14.97 28.94 -44.14
CA ARG A 74 -15.17 27.72 -44.93
C ARG A 74 -16.34 26.91 -44.41
N THR A 75 -17.14 26.38 -45.34
CA THR A 75 -18.21 25.44 -45.00
C THR A 75 -17.66 24.03 -44.79
N LEU A 76 -18.30 23.26 -43.91
CA LEU A 76 -17.94 21.86 -43.63
C LEU A 76 -18.02 20.97 -44.89
N ASN A 77 -18.92 21.30 -45.82
CA ASN A 77 -19.18 20.52 -47.03
C ASN A 77 -18.10 20.67 -48.11
N GLU A 78 -17.39 21.79 -48.12
CA GLU A 78 -16.36 22.10 -49.13
C GLU A 78 -14.94 21.79 -48.63
N THR A 79 -14.79 21.53 -47.32
CA THR A 79 -13.48 21.32 -46.69
C THR A 79 -13.11 19.84 -46.68
N ARG A 80 -11.89 19.53 -47.12
CA ARG A 80 -11.30 18.18 -47.02
C ARG A 80 -10.36 18.10 -45.83
N VAL A 81 -10.08 16.89 -45.37
CA VAL A 81 -9.20 16.66 -44.22
C VAL A 81 -7.79 17.22 -44.44
N GLN A 82 -7.24 17.04 -45.64
CA GLN A 82 -5.94 17.60 -46.02
C GLN A 82 -5.81 19.11 -45.85
N ASP A 83 -6.92 19.85 -45.87
CA ASP A 83 -6.90 21.32 -45.84
C ASP A 83 -6.66 21.87 -44.42
N ILE A 84 -6.82 21.03 -43.41
CA ILE A 84 -6.73 21.43 -41.99
C ILE A 84 -5.84 20.52 -41.13
N MET A 85 -5.48 19.34 -41.61
CA MET A 85 -4.63 18.41 -40.88
C MET A 85 -3.29 19.07 -40.53
N THR A 86 -2.71 18.63 -39.42
CA THR A 86 -1.33 18.99 -39.08
C THR A 86 -0.36 18.19 -39.96
N SER A 87 0.48 18.89 -40.70
CA SER A 87 1.55 18.34 -41.54
C SER A 87 2.74 19.33 -41.60
N PRO A 88 4.01 18.88 -41.51
CA PRO A 88 4.45 17.49 -41.36
C PRO A 88 4.14 16.90 -39.96
N VAL A 89 4.00 15.58 -39.90
CA VAL A 89 3.70 14.86 -38.65
C VAL A 89 5.00 14.53 -37.91
N VAL A 90 5.05 14.82 -36.61
CA VAL A 90 6.15 14.38 -35.76
C VAL A 90 5.92 12.90 -35.44
N THR A 91 6.90 12.05 -35.74
CA THR A 91 6.84 10.60 -35.51
C THR A 91 8.05 10.11 -34.72
N ILE A 92 7.97 8.87 -34.23
CA ILE A 92 9.11 8.13 -33.66
C ILE A 92 9.16 6.72 -34.25
N GLU A 93 10.35 6.26 -34.63
CA GLU A 93 10.53 4.88 -35.11
C GLU A 93 10.46 3.91 -33.93
N SER A 94 9.81 2.76 -34.11
CA SER A 94 9.56 1.77 -33.06
C SER A 94 10.86 1.30 -32.38
N LYS A 95 11.96 1.17 -33.13
CA LYS A 95 13.29 0.84 -32.58
C LYS A 95 13.91 1.93 -31.69
N ASN A 96 13.50 3.19 -31.88
CA ASN A 96 13.98 4.35 -31.12
C ASN A 96 13.02 4.67 -29.96
N PHE A 97 11.90 3.95 -29.86
CA PHE A 97 10.94 4.05 -28.77
C PHE A 97 11.38 3.13 -27.62
N THR A 98 12.56 3.40 -27.08
CA THR A 98 13.24 2.55 -26.09
C THR A 98 12.79 2.82 -24.66
N ASP A 99 12.31 4.03 -24.38
CA ASP A 99 11.91 4.45 -23.05
C ASP A 99 10.80 5.52 -23.11
N VAL A 100 10.00 5.58 -22.04
CA VAL A 100 8.87 6.51 -21.89
C VAL A 100 9.32 7.97 -21.97
N PHE A 101 10.51 8.29 -21.47
CA PHE A 101 11.00 9.66 -21.37
C PHE A 101 11.40 10.23 -22.73
N SER A 102 11.97 9.42 -23.62
CA SER A 102 12.28 9.80 -25.00
C SER A 102 11.02 10.23 -25.75
N ALA A 103 9.94 9.44 -25.63
CA ALA A 103 8.64 9.76 -26.19
C ALA A 103 8.05 11.05 -25.58
N TYR A 104 8.04 11.14 -24.25
CA TYR A 104 7.54 12.30 -23.53
C TYR A 104 8.29 13.59 -23.89
N ASN A 105 9.63 13.54 -23.95
CA ASN A 105 10.47 14.68 -24.30
C ASN A 105 10.20 15.16 -25.73
N LEU A 106 10.02 14.24 -26.68
CA LEU A 106 9.65 14.59 -28.05
C LEU A 106 8.27 15.26 -28.08
N MET A 107 7.28 14.71 -27.38
CA MET A 107 5.94 15.28 -27.28
C MET A 107 5.96 16.69 -26.68
N ARG A 108 6.69 16.89 -25.58
CA ARG A 108 6.84 18.18 -24.90
C ARG A 108 7.53 19.21 -25.77
N ARG A 109 8.66 18.85 -26.41
CA ARG A 109 9.43 19.73 -27.29
C ARG A 109 8.58 20.25 -28.46
N HIS A 110 7.77 19.37 -29.05
CA HIS A 110 6.90 19.71 -30.18
C HIS A 110 5.50 20.19 -29.76
N ARG A 111 5.20 20.22 -28.45
CA ARG A 111 3.89 20.62 -27.88
C ARG A 111 2.72 19.81 -28.46
N ILE A 112 2.93 18.52 -28.68
CA ILE A 112 1.94 17.58 -29.21
C ILE A 112 1.45 16.64 -28.10
N ARG A 113 0.24 16.10 -28.27
CA ARG A 113 -0.39 15.16 -27.31
C ARG A 113 -0.57 13.74 -27.86
N HIS A 114 -0.24 13.56 -29.14
CA HIS A 114 -0.35 12.33 -29.90
C HIS A 114 0.92 12.18 -30.72
N LEU A 115 1.65 11.09 -30.52
CA LEU A 115 2.90 10.80 -31.20
C LEU A 115 2.75 9.47 -31.94
N PRO A 116 2.55 9.49 -33.28
CA PRO A 116 2.55 8.27 -34.07
C PRO A 116 3.89 7.54 -34.00
N VAL A 117 3.82 6.25 -33.71
CA VAL A 117 4.95 5.32 -33.70
C VAL A 117 4.95 4.57 -35.02
N VAL A 118 6.08 4.59 -35.73
CA VAL A 118 6.20 4.01 -37.08
C VAL A 118 7.18 2.85 -37.12
N ASP A 119 6.99 1.93 -38.07
CA ASP A 119 7.94 0.86 -38.36
C ASP A 119 9.10 1.35 -39.26
N ALA A 120 10.02 0.45 -39.61
CA ALA A 120 11.15 0.75 -40.50
C ALA A 120 10.73 1.16 -41.92
N GLN A 121 9.49 0.86 -42.31
CA GLN A 121 8.89 1.21 -43.60
C GLN A 121 8.04 2.50 -43.52
N GLN A 122 8.10 3.23 -42.40
CA GLN A 122 7.33 4.46 -42.15
C GLN A 122 5.80 4.23 -42.09
N ARG A 123 5.36 3.01 -41.81
CA ARG A 123 3.95 2.69 -41.56
C ARG A 123 3.64 2.87 -40.08
N VAL A 124 2.46 3.41 -39.77
CA VAL A 124 2.05 3.66 -38.38
C VAL A 124 1.66 2.35 -37.70
N VAL A 125 2.37 2.02 -36.62
CA VAL A 125 2.13 0.83 -35.78
C VAL A 125 1.13 1.17 -34.67
N GLY A 126 1.18 2.39 -34.15
CA GLY A 126 0.30 2.86 -33.09
C GLY A 126 0.51 4.33 -32.76
N VAL A 127 -0.24 4.83 -31.77
CA VAL A 127 -0.12 6.22 -31.30
C VAL A 127 0.19 6.22 -29.81
N ALA A 128 1.30 6.86 -29.43
CA ALA A 128 1.62 7.14 -28.04
C ALA A 128 0.91 8.43 -27.61
N THR A 129 0.18 8.37 -26.50
CA THR A 129 -0.50 9.50 -25.87
C THR A 129 0.07 9.77 -24.48
N LEU A 130 -0.05 11.01 -23.98
CA LEU A 130 0.39 11.33 -22.61
C LEU A 130 -0.27 10.43 -21.54
N SER A 131 -1.50 9.97 -21.80
CA SER A 131 -2.19 9.01 -20.92
C SER A 131 -1.52 7.64 -20.96
N SER A 132 -1.21 7.10 -22.15
CA SER A 132 -0.50 5.82 -22.29
C SER A 132 0.89 5.83 -21.63
N LEU A 133 1.66 6.93 -21.79
CA LEU A 133 2.98 7.08 -21.19
C LEU A 133 2.91 7.13 -19.65
N ARG A 134 1.91 7.81 -19.09
CA ARG A 134 1.71 7.88 -17.65
C ARG A 134 1.24 6.55 -17.06
N GLN A 135 0.39 5.80 -17.78
CA GLN A 135 -0.08 4.49 -17.33
C GLN A 135 1.07 3.48 -17.21
N ALA A 136 2.08 3.57 -18.08
CA ALA A 136 3.28 2.74 -17.96
C ALA A 136 3.99 2.98 -16.61
N LEU A 137 4.19 4.24 -16.20
CA LEU A 137 5.09 4.60 -15.10
C LEU A 137 4.60 4.34 -13.66
N HIS A 138 3.47 3.66 -13.44
CA HIS A 138 2.95 3.27 -12.11
C HIS A 138 3.15 4.31 -10.97
N LEU A 139 2.95 5.60 -11.25
CA LEU A 139 3.24 6.73 -10.33
C LEU A 139 2.33 6.83 -9.09
N GLY A 140 1.53 5.79 -8.80
CA GLY A 140 0.48 5.82 -7.79
C GLY A 140 0.99 6.19 -6.39
N TYR A 141 2.18 5.76 -6.01
CA TYR A 141 2.79 6.15 -4.72
C TYR A 141 3.24 7.60 -4.70
N PHE A 142 3.78 8.11 -5.81
CA PHE A 142 4.30 9.47 -5.91
C PHE A 142 3.18 10.52 -5.81
N LEU A 143 2.06 10.26 -6.49
CA LEU A 143 0.93 11.18 -6.55
C LEU A 143 0.20 11.33 -5.20
N ARG A 144 0.40 10.41 -4.25
CA ARG A 144 -0.17 10.49 -2.90
C ARG A 144 0.45 11.60 -2.06
N PHE A 145 1.71 11.95 -2.32
CA PHE A 145 2.47 12.92 -1.53
C PHE A 145 2.57 14.31 -2.16
N ARG A 146 1.92 14.54 -3.30
CA ARG A 146 1.89 15.82 -4.01
C ARG A 146 0.48 16.40 -3.96
N GLU A 147 0.37 17.70 -3.80
CA GLU A 147 -0.89 18.43 -3.79
C GLU A 147 -1.24 19.00 -5.17
N VAL A 148 -2.54 19.22 -5.38
CA VAL A 148 -3.09 19.79 -6.61
C VAL A 148 -2.56 21.18 -6.89
N ARG A 149 -2.39 22.00 -5.85
CA ARG A 149 -1.86 23.37 -5.96
C ARG A 149 -0.50 23.45 -6.62
N GLU A 150 0.29 22.39 -6.57
CA GLU A 150 1.67 22.38 -7.04
C GLU A 150 1.77 22.32 -8.57
N VAL A 151 0.76 21.76 -9.23
CA VAL A 151 0.79 21.49 -10.68
C VAL A 151 -0.40 22.09 -11.43
N MET A 152 -1.46 22.50 -10.73
CA MET A 152 -2.63 23.12 -11.36
C MET A 152 -2.26 24.43 -12.09
N SER A 153 -3.03 24.78 -13.11
CA SER A 153 -2.96 26.11 -13.72
C SER A 153 -3.90 27.08 -13.00
N ALA A 154 -3.32 28.05 -12.30
CA ALA A 154 -4.08 29.10 -11.60
C ALA A 154 -4.72 30.13 -12.56
N GLN A 155 -4.13 30.33 -13.74
CA GLN A 155 -4.69 31.22 -14.77
C GLN A 155 -5.78 30.48 -15.57
N VAL A 156 -6.99 30.44 -15.03
CA VAL A 156 -8.13 29.83 -15.71
C VAL A 156 -8.77 30.83 -16.67
N ILE A 157 -8.99 30.40 -17.91
CA ILE A 157 -9.79 31.18 -18.86
C ILE A 157 -11.25 30.80 -18.67
N SER A 158 -12.05 31.77 -18.24
CA SER A 158 -13.47 31.61 -17.98
C SER A 158 -14.33 32.59 -18.77
N THR A 159 -15.62 32.30 -18.84
CA THR A 159 -16.62 33.16 -19.51
C THR A 159 -18.00 32.98 -18.88
N GLU A 160 -18.93 33.87 -19.21
CA GLU A 160 -20.29 33.89 -18.69
C GLU A 160 -21.19 32.92 -19.49
N PRO A 161 -22.30 32.41 -18.91
CA PRO A 161 -23.17 31.46 -19.60
C PRO A 161 -23.86 32.03 -20.84
N GLU A 162 -23.99 33.35 -20.95
CA GLU A 162 -24.61 34.04 -22.08
C GLU A 162 -23.68 34.13 -23.30
N THR A 163 -22.39 33.84 -23.15
CA THR A 163 -21.40 33.97 -24.22
C THR A 163 -21.71 33.02 -25.39
N PRO A 164 -21.78 33.51 -26.64
CA PRO A 164 -22.04 32.67 -27.80
C PRO A 164 -20.98 31.57 -27.98
N VAL A 165 -21.41 30.37 -28.40
CA VAL A 165 -20.51 29.23 -28.64
C VAL A 165 -19.46 29.55 -29.70
N LEU A 166 -19.80 30.39 -30.70
CA LEU A 166 -18.83 30.86 -31.69
C LEU A 166 -17.66 31.59 -31.03
N GLU A 167 -17.94 32.47 -30.07
CA GLU A 167 -16.92 33.21 -29.35
C GLU A 167 -16.07 32.27 -28.48
N VAL A 168 -16.70 31.31 -27.80
CA VAL A 168 -16.01 30.25 -27.05
C VAL A 168 -15.03 29.49 -27.95
N ALA A 169 -15.48 29.04 -29.13
CA ALA A 169 -14.65 28.33 -30.10
C ALA A 169 -13.49 29.20 -30.61
N GLN A 170 -13.74 30.48 -30.88
CA GLN A 170 -12.71 31.43 -31.31
C GLN A 170 -11.67 31.70 -30.22
N ILE A 171 -12.09 31.82 -28.95
CA ILE A 171 -11.18 31.97 -27.81
C ILE A 171 -10.31 30.72 -27.68
N MET A 172 -10.90 29.51 -27.74
CA MET A 172 -10.16 28.25 -27.73
C MET A 172 -9.10 28.22 -28.83
N ALA A 173 -9.49 28.53 -30.07
CA ALA A 173 -8.59 28.51 -31.22
C ALA A 173 -7.46 29.55 -31.13
N ARG A 174 -7.78 30.81 -30.81
CA ARG A 174 -6.80 31.92 -30.75
C ARG A 174 -5.83 31.76 -29.60
N ARG A 175 -6.33 31.41 -28.40
CA ARG A 175 -5.49 31.24 -27.20
C ARG A 175 -4.86 29.85 -27.08
N ARG A 176 -5.16 28.94 -28.00
CA ARG A 176 -4.67 27.55 -28.05
C ARG A 176 -4.97 26.77 -26.75
N ILE A 177 -6.09 27.09 -26.11
CA ILE A 177 -6.56 26.42 -24.90
C ILE A 177 -7.53 25.31 -25.27
N SER A 178 -7.67 24.35 -24.36
CA SER A 178 -8.41 23.12 -24.65
C SER A 178 -9.79 23.05 -23.98
N CYS A 179 -10.11 24.05 -23.16
CA CYS A 179 -11.40 24.24 -22.50
C CYS A 179 -11.58 25.69 -22.04
N LEU A 180 -12.83 26.07 -21.75
CA LEU A 180 -13.20 27.25 -20.97
C LEU A 180 -14.06 26.78 -19.79
N VAL A 181 -13.87 27.42 -18.63
CA VAL A 181 -14.73 27.23 -17.46
C VAL A 181 -15.85 28.26 -17.52
N ILE A 182 -17.10 27.82 -17.42
CA ILE A 182 -18.26 28.71 -17.38
C ILE A 182 -18.50 29.08 -15.92
N VAL A 183 -18.54 30.38 -15.64
CA VAL A 183 -18.66 30.91 -14.28
C VAL A 183 -19.92 31.74 -14.13
N ALA A 184 -20.52 31.67 -12.94
CA ALA A 184 -21.50 32.65 -12.48
C ALA A 184 -20.88 33.47 -11.35
N THR A 185 -21.18 34.77 -11.32
CA THR A 185 -20.75 35.65 -10.24
C THR A 185 -21.77 35.61 -9.11
N GLU A 186 -21.37 35.07 -7.97
CA GLU A 186 -22.19 35.03 -6.75
C GLU A 186 -21.41 35.63 -5.59
N ALA A 187 -21.96 36.66 -4.94
CA ALA A 187 -21.33 37.33 -3.79
C ALA A 187 -19.86 37.73 -4.05
N ASP A 188 -19.61 38.37 -5.21
CA ASP A 188 -18.28 38.79 -5.71
C ASP A 188 -17.26 37.66 -5.93
N LEU A 189 -17.69 36.39 -5.88
CA LEU A 189 -16.88 35.23 -6.18
C LEU A 189 -17.28 34.61 -7.53
N LEU A 190 -16.29 34.29 -8.36
CA LEU A 190 -16.49 33.52 -9.59
C LEU A 190 -16.68 32.05 -9.23
N LYS A 191 -17.89 31.52 -9.38
CA LYS A 191 -18.19 30.11 -9.13
C LYS A 191 -18.29 29.34 -10.44
N PRO A 192 -17.56 28.22 -10.59
CA PRO A 192 -17.65 27.41 -11.80
C PRO A 192 -18.97 26.64 -11.85
N ILE A 193 -19.79 26.94 -12.85
CA ILE A 193 -21.07 26.28 -13.10
C ILE A 193 -21.01 25.28 -14.25
N GLY A 194 -20.03 25.36 -15.14
CA GLY A 194 -19.87 24.43 -16.26
C GLY A 194 -18.48 24.42 -16.86
N ILE A 195 -18.24 23.51 -17.80
CA ILE A 195 -17.03 23.48 -18.63
C ILE A 195 -17.40 23.18 -20.08
N ILE A 196 -16.75 23.86 -21.02
CA ILE A 196 -16.82 23.55 -22.45
C ILE A 196 -15.42 23.17 -22.91
N THR A 197 -15.30 22.10 -23.68
CA THR A 197 -14.03 21.55 -24.18
C THR A 197 -13.95 21.56 -25.70
N GLU A 198 -12.74 21.37 -26.27
CA GLU A 198 -12.54 21.19 -27.73
C GLU A 198 -13.51 20.12 -28.30
N ARG A 199 -13.75 19.04 -27.56
CA ARG A 199 -14.66 17.95 -27.94
C ARG A 199 -16.12 18.40 -28.06
N ASP A 200 -16.58 19.28 -27.18
CA ASP A 200 -17.96 19.75 -27.20
C ASP A 200 -18.21 20.62 -28.44
N ILE A 201 -17.25 21.46 -28.80
CA ILE A 201 -17.28 22.24 -30.04
C ILE A 201 -17.34 21.32 -31.26
N VAL A 202 -16.52 20.26 -31.30
CA VAL A 202 -16.52 19.30 -32.42
C VAL A 202 -17.85 18.55 -32.52
N LYS A 203 -18.46 18.16 -31.40
CA LYS A 203 -19.80 17.54 -31.38
C LYS A 203 -20.87 18.46 -31.94
N LEU A 204 -20.85 19.74 -31.55
CA LEU A 204 -21.79 20.74 -32.03
C LEU A 204 -21.60 21.02 -33.53
N GLN A 205 -20.35 21.03 -34.03
CA GLN A 205 -20.05 21.13 -35.47
C GLN A 205 -20.64 19.94 -36.24
N GLY A 206 -20.48 18.72 -35.72
CA GLY A 206 -21.05 17.51 -36.35
C GLY A 206 -22.58 17.48 -36.37
N ALA A 207 -23.21 18.15 -35.41
CA ALA A 207 -24.67 18.32 -35.34
C ALA A 207 -25.17 19.51 -36.18
N GLU A 208 -24.30 20.21 -36.92
CA GLU A 208 -24.62 21.40 -37.73
C GLU A 208 -25.33 22.49 -36.91
N ALA A 209 -24.95 22.62 -35.63
CA ALA A 209 -25.56 23.56 -34.72
C ALA A 209 -25.19 25.03 -35.05
N ASP A 210 -26.09 25.97 -34.81
CA ASP A 210 -25.82 27.40 -35.04
C ASP A 210 -25.05 28.03 -33.88
N PHE A 211 -23.74 28.21 -34.09
CA PHE A 211 -22.82 28.70 -33.06
C PHE A 211 -23.04 30.17 -32.71
N LYS A 212 -23.76 30.93 -33.55
CA LYS A 212 -24.04 32.35 -33.31
C LYS A 212 -25.18 32.55 -32.31
N THR A 213 -26.14 31.63 -32.28
CA THR A 213 -27.35 31.72 -31.45
C THR A 213 -27.27 30.86 -30.19
N LEU A 214 -26.50 29.77 -30.23
CA LEU A 214 -26.25 28.94 -29.04
C LEU A 214 -25.31 29.65 -28.06
N THR A 215 -25.67 29.60 -26.78
CA THR A 215 -24.89 30.17 -25.68
C THR A 215 -24.15 29.08 -24.89
N ALA A 216 -23.07 29.47 -24.23
CA ALA A 216 -22.21 28.59 -23.46
C ALA A 216 -22.99 27.83 -22.36
N GLY A 217 -23.91 28.52 -21.68
CA GLY A 217 -24.69 27.95 -20.59
C GLY A 217 -25.61 26.81 -21.00
N VAL A 218 -26.04 26.77 -22.27
CA VAL A 218 -26.90 25.71 -22.81
C VAL A 218 -26.10 24.45 -23.15
N VAL A 219 -24.84 24.60 -23.56
CA VAL A 219 -24.03 23.49 -24.10
C VAL A 219 -22.95 22.99 -23.15
N MET A 220 -22.68 23.71 -22.05
CA MET A 220 -21.67 23.33 -21.07
C MET A 220 -21.98 21.99 -20.39
N SER A 221 -20.92 21.24 -20.06
CA SER A 221 -21.06 20.01 -19.28
C SER A 221 -21.28 20.32 -17.80
N GLN A 222 -22.25 19.62 -17.20
CA GLN A 222 -22.61 19.69 -15.78
C GLN A 222 -22.93 18.29 -15.23
N PRO A 223 -22.66 18.01 -13.93
CA PRO A 223 -21.99 18.88 -12.97
C PRO A 223 -20.49 19.01 -13.25
N VAL A 224 -19.90 20.15 -12.88
CA VAL A 224 -18.45 20.33 -12.97
C VAL A 224 -17.79 19.48 -11.89
N ILE A 225 -16.85 18.61 -12.28
CA ILE A 225 -16.04 17.86 -11.34
C ILE A 225 -15.03 18.83 -10.72
N GLN A 226 -15.08 18.92 -9.39
CA GLN A 226 -14.31 19.87 -8.61
C GLN A 226 -13.37 19.15 -7.64
N LEU A 227 -12.28 19.83 -7.29
CA LEU A 227 -11.31 19.35 -6.32
C LEU A 227 -10.73 20.55 -5.55
N GLN A 228 -10.31 20.34 -4.30
CA GLN A 228 -9.66 21.38 -3.51
C GLN A 228 -8.14 21.42 -3.79
N PRO A 229 -7.47 22.58 -3.64
CA PRO A 229 -6.05 22.75 -3.96
C PRO A 229 -5.10 21.92 -3.05
N ASP A 230 -5.53 21.60 -1.83
CA ASP A 230 -4.82 20.77 -0.85
C ASP A 230 -5.11 19.26 -1.00
N SER A 231 -5.96 18.87 -1.95
CA SER A 231 -6.18 17.46 -2.25
C SER A 231 -4.94 16.83 -2.88
N SER A 232 -4.73 15.53 -2.64
CA SER A 232 -3.62 14.81 -3.26
C SER A 232 -3.85 14.60 -4.76
N LEU A 233 -2.76 14.56 -5.53
CA LEU A 233 -2.82 14.23 -6.96
C LEU A 233 -3.28 12.80 -7.23
N ALA A 234 -3.17 11.90 -6.25
CA ALA A 234 -3.73 10.55 -6.35
C ALA A 234 -5.26 10.58 -6.46
N ILE A 235 -5.93 11.42 -5.66
CA ILE A 235 -7.38 11.63 -5.74
C ILE A 235 -7.74 12.23 -7.10
N ALA A 236 -6.97 13.22 -7.58
CA ALA A 236 -7.20 13.79 -8.90
C ALA A 236 -7.09 12.76 -10.02
N GLN A 237 -6.12 11.84 -9.95
CA GLN A 237 -5.96 10.76 -10.91
C GLN A 237 -7.17 9.81 -10.90
N GLU A 238 -7.65 9.46 -9.71
CA GLU A 238 -8.84 8.60 -9.54
C GLU A 238 -10.07 9.27 -10.17
N LEU A 239 -10.28 10.57 -9.94
CA LEU A 239 -11.38 11.32 -10.55
C LEU A 239 -11.28 11.37 -12.08
N PHE A 240 -10.09 11.57 -12.65
CA PHE A 240 -9.91 11.52 -14.11
C PHE A 240 -10.33 10.16 -14.69
N GLN A 241 -9.96 9.06 -14.03
CA GLN A 241 -10.28 7.71 -14.48
C GLN A 241 -11.76 7.37 -14.29
N TYR A 242 -12.28 7.59 -13.08
CA TYR A 242 -13.64 7.24 -12.71
C TYR A 242 -14.67 7.98 -13.55
N HIS A 243 -14.50 9.30 -13.72
CA HIS A 243 -15.40 10.12 -14.53
C HIS A 243 -15.05 10.18 -16.01
N GLN A 244 -13.95 9.55 -16.44
CA GLN A 244 -13.44 9.59 -17.82
C GLN A 244 -13.28 11.01 -18.37
N VAL A 245 -12.93 11.96 -17.50
CA VAL A 245 -12.65 13.35 -17.87
C VAL A 245 -11.15 13.57 -17.97
N ARG A 246 -10.76 14.64 -18.67
CA ARG A 246 -9.34 15.02 -18.81
C ARG A 246 -8.99 16.33 -18.10
N ARG A 247 -9.99 16.95 -17.48
CA ARG A 247 -9.93 18.25 -16.83
C ARG A 247 -10.81 18.26 -15.58
N ILE A 248 -10.28 18.78 -14.50
CA ILE A 248 -10.96 18.95 -13.20
C ILE A 248 -10.80 20.42 -12.82
N VAL A 249 -11.88 21.05 -12.37
CA VAL A 249 -11.83 22.43 -11.90
C VAL A 249 -11.37 22.43 -10.45
N VAL A 250 -10.46 23.33 -10.10
CA VAL A 250 -9.99 23.48 -8.73
C VAL A 250 -10.71 24.65 -8.09
N THR A 251 -11.41 24.38 -6.99
CA THR A 251 -12.17 25.37 -6.23
C THR A 251 -11.61 25.52 -4.83
N GLY A 252 -11.74 26.72 -4.26
CA GLY A 252 -11.44 26.95 -2.86
C GLY A 252 -12.56 26.49 -1.95
N LYS A 253 -12.38 26.74 -0.64
CA LYS A 253 -13.33 26.32 0.40
C LYS A 253 -14.70 26.99 0.25
N ASN A 254 -14.76 28.17 -0.38
CA ASN A 254 -16.00 28.93 -0.58
C ASN A 254 -16.60 28.67 -1.97
N GLY A 255 -16.07 27.70 -2.73
CA GLY A 255 -16.52 27.34 -4.07
C GLY A 255 -16.04 28.28 -5.18
N GLU A 256 -15.15 29.22 -4.86
CA GLU A 256 -14.56 30.13 -5.82
C GLU A 256 -13.57 29.40 -6.74
N LEU A 257 -13.53 29.78 -8.02
CA LEU A 257 -12.61 29.24 -9.00
C LEU A 257 -11.17 29.64 -8.66
N GLN A 258 -10.32 28.66 -8.37
CA GLN A 258 -8.90 28.88 -8.07
C GLN A 258 -7.95 28.36 -9.15
N GLY A 259 -8.37 27.35 -9.90
CA GLY A 259 -7.50 26.73 -10.88
C GLY A 259 -8.20 25.70 -11.77
N ILE A 260 -7.41 25.13 -12.67
CA ILE A 260 -7.80 23.95 -13.43
C ILE A 260 -6.65 22.96 -13.44
N LEU A 261 -6.98 21.69 -13.21
CA LEU A 261 -6.05 20.59 -13.33
C LEU A 261 -6.38 19.80 -14.60
N THR A 262 -5.38 19.62 -15.47
CA THR A 262 -5.49 18.82 -16.69
C THR A 262 -4.58 17.61 -16.63
N GLU A 263 -4.84 16.58 -17.43
CA GLU A 263 -3.90 15.45 -17.57
C GLU A 263 -2.49 15.90 -17.98
N THR A 264 -2.37 16.99 -18.75
CA THR A 264 -1.07 17.56 -19.13
C THR A 264 -0.34 18.17 -17.92
N ASN A 265 -1.06 18.73 -16.94
CA ASN A 265 -0.43 19.21 -15.71
C ASN A 265 0.20 18.05 -14.94
N LEU A 266 -0.50 16.91 -14.82
CA LEU A 266 0.07 15.70 -14.22
C LEU A 266 1.29 15.19 -14.98
N SER A 267 1.36 15.40 -16.28
CA SER A 267 2.53 14.99 -17.07
C SER A 267 3.79 15.82 -16.76
N GLN A 268 3.69 16.98 -16.10
CA GLN A 268 4.89 17.73 -15.65
C GLN A 268 5.71 16.94 -14.62
N ILE A 269 5.06 16.04 -13.89
CA ILE A 269 5.70 15.12 -12.94
C ILE A 269 6.62 14.11 -13.65
N LEU A 270 6.40 13.89 -14.95
CA LEU A 270 7.25 13.05 -15.78
C LEU A 270 8.55 13.75 -16.20
N ASP A 271 8.77 15.01 -15.81
CA ASP A 271 10.03 15.70 -16.09
C ASP A 271 11.19 14.98 -15.37
N PRO A 272 12.16 14.41 -16.12
CA PRO A 272 13.26 13.65 -15.53
C PRO A 272 14.05 14.42 -14.47
N LEU A 273 14.08 15.75 -14.55
CA LEU A 273 14.80 16.60 -13.59
C LEU A 273 14.11 16.64 -12.22
N GLU A 274 12.76 16.64 -12.19
CA GLU A 274 12.01 16.56 -10.93
C GLU A 274 12.16 15.18 -10.28
N LEU A 275 12.10 14.11 -11.09
CA LEU A 275 12.24 12.74 -10.60
C LEU A 275 13.66 12.46 -10.07
N PHE A 276 14.70 12.95 -10.75
CA PHE A 276 16.09 12.78 -10.31
C PHE A 276 16.39 13.54 -9.01
N GLY A 277 15.95 14.79 -8.89
CA GLY A 277 16.13 15.59 -7.67
C GLY A 277 15.48 14.94 -6.44
N MET A 278 14.32 14.32 -6.62
CA MET A 278 13.65 13.58 -5.54
C MET A 278 14.36 12.29 -5.18
N LEU A 279 14.89 11.54 -6.16
CA LEU A 279 15.69 10.35 -5.90
C LEU A 279 16.91 10.69 -5.05
N GLU A 280 17.63 11.78 -5.36
CA GLU A 280 18.77 12.24 -4.56
C GLU A 280 18.37 12.61 -3.12
N ILE A 281 17.27 13.34 -2.93
CA ILE A 281 16.79 13.72 -1.60
C ILE A 281 16.43 12.49 -0.77
N LEU A 282 15.70 11.53 -1.37
CA LEU A 282 15.33 10.29 -0.69
C LEU A 282 16.57 9.46 -0.34
N GLN A 283 17.51 9.32 -1.26
CA GLN A 283 18.77 8.61 -1.01
C GLN A 283 19.57 9.27 0.12
N ARG A 284 19.67 10.61 0.13
CA ARG A 284 20.33 11.34 1.23
C ARG A 284 19.61 11.11 2.56
N ARG A 285 18.27 11.12 2.58
CA ARG A 285 17.50 10.93 3.80
C ARG A 285 17.66 9.51 4.35
N VAL A 286 17.60 8.50 3.49
CA VAL A 286 17.85 7.10 3.86
C VAL A 286 19.28 6.94 4.41
N LYS A 287 20.26 7.56 3.77
CA LYS A 287 21.65 7.53 4.23
C LYS A 287 21.81 8.18 5.61
N GLN A 288 21.23 9.36 5.82
CA GLN A 288 21.24 10.04 7.13
C GLN A 288 20.60 9.19 8.22
N LEU A 289 19.42 8.61 7.97
CA LEU A 289 18.75 7.74 8.94
C LEU A 289 19.59 6.50 9.27
N SER A 290 20.29 5.93 8.28
CA SER A 290 21.21 4.82 8.52
C SER A 290 22.39 5.24 9.40
N GLU A 291 23.00 6.39 9.13
CA GLU A 291 24.11 6.92 9.91
C GLU A 291 23.70 7.24 11.36
N ASP A 292 22.52 7.82 11.56
CA ASP A 292 21.97 8.11 12.88
C ASP A 292 21.69 6.82 13.67
N ARG A 293 21.09 5.82 13.01
CA ARG A 293 20.90 4.48 13.60
C ARG A 293 22.23 3.88 14.04
N ASP A 294 23.23 3.88 13.18
CA ASP A 294 24.53 3.26 13.46
C ASP A 294 25.28 3.98 14.60
N ARG A 295 24.99 5.27 14.85
CA ARG A 295 25.50 6.03 16.01
C ARG A 295 24.79 5.72 17.33
N LEU A 296 23.48 5.49 17.29
CA LEU A 296 22.66 5.30 18.51
C LEU A 296 22.72 3.86 19.04
N LEU A 297 22.73 2.88 18.14
CA LEU A 297 22.69 1.45 18.48
C LEU A 297 23.77 1.01 19.50
N PRO A 298 25.04 1.44 19.44
CA PRO A 298 26.05 1.02 20.43
C PRO A 298 25.75 1.54 21.84
N ARG A 299 25.24 2.76 21.96
CA ARG A 299 24.90 3.37 23.26
C ARG A 299 23.70 2.66 23.87
N GLU A 300 22.70 2.40 23.06
CA GLU A 300 21.50 1.67 23.47
C GLU A 300 21.82 0.23 23.87
N ASN A 301 22.73 -0.44 23.15
CA ASN A 301 23.22 -1.77 23.51
C ASN A 301 23.92 -1.79 24.87
N LEU A 302 24.76 -0.78 25.14
CA LEU A 302 25.43 -0.65 26.44
C LEU A 302 24.43 -0.44 27.58
N GLN A 303 23.36 0.33 27.36
CA GLN A 303 22.30 0.50 28.36
C GLN A 303 21.58 -0.81 28.66
N LEU A 304 21.28 -1.62 27.65
CA LEU A 304 20.67 -2.94 27.85
C LEU A 304 21.58 -3.89 28.63
N GLN A 305 22.88 -3.88 28.33
CA GLN A 305 23.88 -4.65 29.08
C GLN A 305 23.93 -4.22 30.55
N GLN A 306 24.02 -2.91 30.80
CA GLN A 306 24.01 -2.36 32.16
C GLN A 306 22.74 -2.71 32.93
N ALA A 307 21.57 -2.62 32.28
CA ALA A 307 20.30 -2.98 32.88
C ALA A 307 20.25 -4.45 33.30
N LEU A 308 20.83 -5.35 32.50
CA LEU A 308 20.95 -6.77 32.85
C LEU A 308 21.89 -7.00 34.03
N ASP A 309 23.06 -6.35 34.04
CA ASP A 309 24.02 -6.44 35.14
C ASP A 309 23.45 -5.88 36.45
N GLN A 310 22.63 -4.83 36.36
CA GLN A 310 21.97 -4.17 37.50
C GLN A 310 20.66 -4.86 37.93
N ARG A 311 20.29 -5.99 37.31
CA ARG A 311 19.06 -6.76 37.61
C ARG A 311 17.78 -5.95 37.46
N GLU A 312 17.74 -5.06 36.46
CA GLU A 312 16.56 -4.26 36.14
C GLU A 312 15.51 -5.04 35.33
N PHE A 313 15.92 -6.15 34.72
CA PHE A 313 14.98 -7.07 34.08
C PHE A 313 14.35 -8.00 35.10
N LEU A 314 13.04 -8.20 34.97
CA LEU A 314 12.25 -9.12 35.79
C LEU A 314 11.24 -9.85 34.92
N LEU A 315 10.73 -10.98 35.41
CA LEU A 315 9.69 -11.75 34.72
C LEU A 315 8.34 -11.58 35.40
N HIS A 316 7.32 -11.25 34.60
CA HIS A 316 5.92 -11.43 34.97
C HIS A 316 5.39 -12.70 34.32
N TYR A 317 4.42 -13.33 34.96
CA TYR A 317 3.87 -14.61 34.56
C TYR A 317 2.38 -14.45 34.27
N GLN A 318 1.97 -14.77 33.05
CA GLN A 318 0.56 -14.75 32.66
C GLN A 318 -0.01 -16.17 32.72
N PRO A 319 -1.04 -16.44 33.56
CA PRO A 319 -1.64 -17.77 33.64
C PRO A 319 -2.31 -18.23 32.34
N GLN A 320 -2.12 -19.50 32.00
CA GLN A 320 -2.81 -20.22 30.91
C GLN A 320 -3.75 -21.26 31.51
N LEU A 321 -5.00 -21.29 31.05
CA LEU A 321 -6.07 -22.09 31.64
C LEU A 321 -6.64 -23.09 30.67
N ASP A 322 -6.81 -24.33 31.11
CA ASP A 322 -7.61 -25.31 30.39
C ASP A 322 -9.07 -24.83 30.34
N ILE A 323 -9.62 -24.72 29.13
CA ILE A 323 -10.91 -24.05 28.94
C ILE A 323 -12.09 -24.86 29.50
N ARG A 324 -11.91 -26.18 29.68
CA ARG A 324 -12.95 -27.11 30.10
C ARG A 324 -13.02 -27.20 31.62
N THR A 325 -11.86 -27.31 32.27
CA THR A 325 -11.73 -27.50 33.72
C THR A 325 -11.53 -26.17 34.44
N GLY A 326 -11.10 -25.13 33.74
CA GLY A 326 -10.69 -23.86 34.33
C GLY A 326 -9.45 -23.99 35.22
N GLN A 327 -8.69 -25.09 35.14
CA GLN A 327 -7.44 -25.26 35.88
C GLN A 327 -6.31 -24.50 35.20
N ILE A 328 -5.39 -23.96 36.01
CA ILE A 328 -4.16 -23.36 35.50
C ILE A 328 -3.23 -24.49 35.07
N ILE A 329 -2.91 -24.54 33.78
CA ILE A 329 -2.06 -25.58 33.17
C ILE A 329 -0.67 -25.07 32.77
N GLY A 330 -0.51 -23.75 32.71
CA GLY A 330 0.74 -23.13 32.29
C GLY A 330 0.85 -21.67 32.71
N ALA A 331 2.02 -21.10 32.47
CA ALA A 331 2.28 -19.69 32.64
C ALA A 331 3.26 -19.19 31.58
N GLU A 332 2.92 -18.10 30.90
CA GLU A 332 3.83 -17.42 29.99
C GLU A 332 4.73 -16.44 30.74
N ALA A 333 6.03 -16.63 30.63
CA ALA A 333 7.05 -15.78 31.20
C ALA A 333 7.32 -14.59 30.27
N LEU A 334 6.86 -13.42 30.71
CA LEU A 334 6.93 -12.17 29.98
C LEU A 334 7.94 -11.24 30.63
N VAL A 335 9.01 -10.92 29.91
CA VAL A 335 10.05 -10.01 30.39
C VAL A 335 9.52 -8.59 30.58
N ARG A 336 10.00 -7.93 31.63
CA ARG A 336 9.69 -6.56 32.01
C ARG A 336 10.99 -5.86 32.35
N TRP A 337 11.12 -4.60 31.96
CA TRP A 337 12.28 -3.79 32.31
C TRP A 337 11.85 -2.71 33.30
N GLN A 338 12.27 -2.86 34.55
CA GLN A 338 12.04 -1.90 35.61
C GLN A 338 13.24 -0.95 35.70
N SER A 339 13.21 0.10 34.89
CA SER A 339 14.24 1.14 34.94
C SER A 339 14.07 1.99 36.21
N PRO A 340 15.14 2.28 36.96
CA PRO A 340 15.11 3.19 38.10
C PRO A 340 14.68 4.61 37.71
N GLU A 341 15.06 5.06 36.51
CA GLU A 341 14.82 6.42 36.03
C GLU A 341 13.48 6.54 35.28
N ARG A 342 13.14 5.55 34.44
CA ARG A 342 11.99 5.60 33.53
C ARG A 342 10.77 4.82 34.02
N GLY A 343 10.88 4.08 35.12
CA GLY A 343 9.84 3.16 35.57
C GLY A 343 9.76 1.92 34.67
N MET A 344 8.55 1.35 34.54
CA MET A 344 8.33 0.12 33.77
C MET A 344 8.34 0.40 32.27
N ILE A 345 9.37 -0.08 31.57
CA ILE A 345 9.51 0.04 30.12
C ILE A 345 8.86 -1.19 29.45
N PRO A 346 7.97 -1.00 28.46
CA PRO A 346 7.29 -2.10 27.80
C PRO A 346 8.21 -2.90 26.86
N PRO A 347 8.00 -4.22 26.68
CA PRO A 347 8.80 -5.07 25.79
C PRO A 347 8.97 -4.54 24.37
N GLY A 348 7.92 -3.95 23.79
CA GLY A 348 7.97 -3.41 22.41
C GLY A 348 9.03 -2.32 22.20
N GLU A 349 9.45 -1.61 23.26
CA GLU A 349 10.50 -0.59 23.18
C GLU A 349 11.91 -1.18 23.18
N PHE A 350 12.16 -2.28 23.89
CA PHE A 350 13.52 -2.80 24.09
C PHE A 350 13.82 -4.14 23.42
N ILE A 351 12.81 -4.95 23.11
CA ILE A 351 13.02 -6.25 22.42
C ILE A 351 13.50 -6.01 20.98
N SER A 352 12.85 -5.13 20.22
CA SER A 352 13.27 -4.77 18.86
C SER A 352 14.71 -4.25 18.83
N LEU A 353 15.09 -3.46 19.85
CA LEU A 353 16.44 -2.96 20.00
C LEU A 353 17.43 -4.09 20.32
N ALA A 354 17.10 -4.96 21.28
CA ALA A 354 17.91 -6.11 21.64
C ALA A 354 18.13 -7.06 20.44
N GLU A 355 17.12 -7.23 19.58
CA GLU A 355 17.22 -8.03 18.36
C GLU A 355 18.15 -7.39 17.33
N MET A 356 18.05 -6.07 17.11
CA MET A 356 18.94 -5.33 16.21
C MET A 356 20.41 -5.39 16.66
N THR A 357 20.67 -5.18 17.94
CA THR A 357 22.05 -5.17 18.50
C THR A 357 22.61 -6.57 18.72
N GLY A 358 21.76 -7.60 18.73
CA GLY A 358 22.13 -8.97 19.08
C GLY A 358 22.12 -9.26 20.58
N PHE A 359 21.80 -8.27 21.42
CA PHE A 359 21.63 -8.44 22.86
C PHE A 359 20.46 -9.36 23.24
N ILE A 360 19.55 -9.64 22.31
CA ILE A 360 18.47 -10.61 22.54
C ILE A 360 18.99 -12.01 22.90
N VAL A 361 20.21 -12.36 22.47
CA VAL A 361 20.83 -13.64 22.80
C VAL A 361 21.16 -13.75 24.30
N PRO A 362 21.99 -12.86 24.89
CA PRO A 362 22.25 -12.90 26.33
C PRO A 362 21.01 -12.61 27.18
N LEU A 363 20.13 -11.70 26.76
CA LEU A 363 18.88 -11.44 27.46
C LEU A 363 17.98 -12.68 27.48
N GLY A 364 17.82 -13.34 26.34
CA GLY A 364 17.01 -14.55 26.22
C GLY A 364 17.58 -15.73 27.01
N GLU A 365 18.91 -15.83 27.14
CA GLU A 365 19.53 -16.82 28.04
C GLU A 365 19.16 -16.55 29.51
N TRP A 366 19.22 -15.28 29.94
CA TRP A 366 18.80 -14.89 31.28
C TRP A 366 17.30 -15.17 31.52
N ILE A 367 16.43 -14.83 30.55
CA ILE A 367 14.98 -15.10 30.62
C ILE A 367 14.74 -16.61 30.79
N LEU A 368 15.36 -17.45 29.95
CA LEU A 368 15.22 -18.91 30.03
C LEU A 368 15.64 -19.46 31.39
N ARG A 369 16.79 -18.99 31.88
CA ARG A 369 17.34 -19.40 33.18
C ARG A 369 16.42 -19.03 34.34
N GLU A 370 15.95 -17.79 34.35
CA GLU A 370 15.07 -17.28 35.41
C GLU A 370 13.69 -17.96 35.38
N ALA A 371 13.12 -18.17 34.20
CA ALA A 371 11.87 -18.90 34.02
C ALA A 371 11.97 -20.35 34.53
N CYS A 372 13.05 -21.05 34.17
CA CYS A 372 13.28 -22.43 34.63
C CYS A 372 13.50 -22.50 36.15
N ARG A 373 14.30 -21.57 36.70
CA ARG A 373 14.53 -21.44 38.14
C ARG A 373 13.21 -21.21 38.89
N GLN A 374 12.37 -20.30 38.39
CA GLN A 374 11.09 -19.98 39.00
C GLN A 374 10.11 -21.16 38.94
N GLY A 375 10.03 -21.86 37.80
CA GLY A 375 9.22 -23.07 37.65
C GLY A 375 9.63 -24.15 38.65
N LYS A 376 10.94 -24.38 38.84
CA LYS A 376 11.44 -25.33 39.84
C LYS A 376 11.10 -24.89 41.27
N GLN A 377 11.28 -23.61 41.56
CA GLN A 377 10.96 -23.04 42.87
C GLN A 377 9.46 -23.23 43.20
N TRP A 378 8.56 -23.06 42.23
CA TRP A 378 7.13 -23.32 42.44
C TRP A 378 6.86 -24.79 42.80
N GLN A 379 7.50 -25.74 42.12
CA GLN A 379 7.39 -27.17 42.47
C GLN A 379 7.89 -27.46 43.89
N GLN A 380 9.00 -26.84 44.31
CA GLN A 380 9.56 -27.00 45.66
C GLN A 380 8.65 -26.39 46.74
N LEU A 381 7.87 -25.36 46.41
CA LEU A 381 6.87 -24.75 47.29
C LEU A 381 5.55 -25.54 47.37
N GLY A 382 5.48 -26.71 46.71
CA GLY A 382 4.33 -27.61 46.73
C GLY A 382 3.19 -27.18 45.79
N LEU A 383 3.43 -26.26 44.86
CA LEU A 383 2.45 -25.96 43.81
C LEU A 383 2.39 -27.13 42.82
N PRO A 384 1.20 -27.43 42.25
CA PRO A 384 1.09 -28.37 41.14
C PRO A 384 2.02 -27.95 40.00
N PRO A 385 2.73 -28.90 39.36
CA PRO A 385 3.61 -28.57 38.25
C PRO A 385 2.79 -28.06 37.06
N LEU A 386 3.31 -27.05 36.39
CA LEU A 386 2.72 -26.43 35.20
C LEU A 386 3.80 -26.13 34.16
N GLN A 387 3.40 -25.96 32.90
CA GLN A 387 4.35 -25.59 31.84
C GLN A 387 4.69 -24.10 31.89
N ILE A 388 5.97 -23.76 31.83
CA ILE A 388 6.45 -22.39 31.70
C ILE A 388 6.79 -22.12 30.23
N SER A 389 6.06 -21.20 29.63
CA SER A 389 6.28 -20.72 28.27
C SER A 389 7.31 -19.59 28.24
N VAL A 390 8.29 -19.67 27.33
CA VAL A 390 9.30 -18.62 27.11
C VAL A 390 9.38 -18.28 25.63
N ASN A 391 9.23 -17.01 25.31
CA ASN A 391 9.40 -16.47 23.96
C ASN A 391 10.86 -16.57 23.49
N LEU A 392 11.06 -17.07 22.27
CA LEU A 392 12.36 -17.28 21.66
C LEU A 392 12.45 -16.51 20.33
N SER A 393 13.43 -15.61 20.23
CA SER A 393 13.64 -14.82 19.01
C SER A 393 14.22 -15.65 17.86
N SER A 394 13.94 -15.24 16.61
CA SER A 394 14.55 -15.83 15.41
C SER A 394 16.08 -15.81 15.48
N ARG A 395 16.67 -14.73 16.00
CA ARG A 395 18.14 -14.58 16.13
C ARG A 395 18.76 -15.59 17.10
N GLN A 396 18.06 -15.95 18.18
CA GLN A 396 18.51 -17.03 19.07
C GLN A 396 18.44 -18.40 18.40
N LEU A 397 17.41 -18.63 17.59
CA LEU A 397 17.23 -19.89 16.83
C LEU A 397 18.30 -20.11 15.76
N GLN A 398 18.92 -19.03 15.26
CA GLN A 398 20.07 -19.12 14.37
C GLN A 398 21.38 -19.46 15.10
N ASP A 399 21.44 -19.38 16.44
CA ASP A 399 22.65 -19.71 17.19
C ASP A 399 22.84 -21.23 17.32
N PRO A 400 23.92 -21.81 16.76
CA PRO A 400 24.18 -23.25 16.84
C PRO A 400 24.32 -23.79 18.28
N GLN A 401 24.62 -22.94 19.26
CA GLN A 401 24.78 -23.31 20.65
C GLN A 401 23.49 -23.26 21.48
N LEU A 402 22.36 -22.83 20.90
CA LEU A 402 21.10 -22.66 21.63
C LEU A 402 20.71 -23.92 22.42
N VAL A 403 20.67 -25.08 21.76
CA VAL A 403 20.28 -26.35 22.37
C VAL A 403 21.21 -26.73 23.53
N THR A 404 22.51 -26.53 23.35
CA THR A 404 23.51 -26.81 24.39
C THR A 404 23.28 -25.94 25.62
N ARG A 405 22.95 -24.66 25.43
CA ARG A 405 22.64 -23.73 26.53
C ARG A 405 21.33 -24.07 27.23
N ILE A 406 20.28 -24.42 26.48
CA ILE A 406 19.00 -24.89 27.07
C ILE A 406 19.25 -26.11 27.96
N LYS A 407 20.01 -27.11 27.47
CA LYS A 407 20.36 -28.30 28.24
C LYS A 407 21.13 -27.96 29.52
N ALA A 408 22.09 -27.04 29.45
CA ALA A 408 22.85 -26.58 30.61
C ALA A 408 21.94 -25.89 31.64
N ILE A 409 21.05 -25.00 31.20
CA ILE A 409 20.09 -24.30 32.07
C ILE A 409 19.14 -25.28 32.76
N LEU A 410 18.56 -26.24 32.03
CA LEU A 410 17.68 -27.26 32.61
C LEU A 410 18.41 -28.12 33.65
N THR A 411 19.67 -28.47 33.38
CA THR A 411 20.51 -29.21 34.32
C THR A 411 20.83 -28.40 35.58
N GLU A 412 21.17 -27.12 35.42
CA GLU A 412 21.51 -26.21 36.52
C GLU A 412 20.31 -25.92 37.42
N THR A 413 19.15 -25.65 36.82
CA THR A 413 17.91 -25.31 37.54
C THR A 413 17.21 -26.54 38.09
N GLY A 414 17.47 -27.72 37.52
CA GLY A 414 16.81 -28.98 37.90
C GLY A 414 15.33 -29.05 37.51
N LEU A 415 14.87 -28.19 36.59
CA LEU A 415 13.54 -28.28 36.00
C LEU A 415 13.53 -29.43 34.99
N ASP A 416 12.55 -30.33 35.13
CA ASP A 416 12.34 -31.39 34.14
C ASP A 416 11.89 -30.76 32.80
N PRO A 417 12.54 -31.09 31.66
CA PRO A 417 12.29 -30.49 30.35
C PRO A 417 10.82 -30.44 29.92
N GLN A 418 9.98 -31.40 30.34
CA GLN A 418 8.55 -31.42 29.98
C GLN A 418 7.76 -30.20 30.48
N TRP A 419 8.29 -29.48 31.46
CA TRP A 419 7.70 -28.28 32.03
C TRP A 419 8.21 -26.98 31.39
N LEU A 420 9.10 -27.06 30.40
CA LEU A 420 9.52 -25.91 29.59
C LEU A 420 8.83 -25.97 28.23
N LYS A 421 8.27 -24.84 27.81
CA LYS A 421 7.74 -24.61 26.47
C LYS A 421 8.42 -23.40 25.84
N LEU A 422 8.87 -23.54 24.60
CA LEU A 422 9.44 -22.43 23.82
C LEU A 422 8.42 -21.93 22.81
N GLU A 423 8.22 -20.63 22.75
CA GLU A 423 7.26 -19.99 21.85
C GLU A 423 8.00 -19.19 20.79
N LEU A 424 7.61 -19.34 19.51
CA LEU A 424 8.25 -18.66 18.39
C LEU A 424 7.19 -18.07 17.47
N THR A 425 7.44 -16.86 16.97
CA THR A 425 6.57 -16.25 15.97
C THR A 425 6.62 -16.99 14.64
N GLU A 426 5.53 -16.92 13.89
CA GLU A 426 5.43 -17.47 12.54
C GLU A 426 6.54 -16.95 11.59
N SER A 427 6.90 -15.67 11.68
CA SER A 427 7.94 -15.04 10.86
C SER A 427 9.34 -15.61 11.11
N SER A 428 9.60 -16.13 12.33
CA SER A 428 10.90 -16.71 12.71
C SER A 428 11.26 -17.98 11.95
N LEU A 429 10.30 -18.58 11.23
CA LEU A 429 10.47 -19.85 10.52
C LEU A 429 11.05 -19.69 9.11
N VAL A 430 10.95 -18.50 8.51
CA VAL A 430 11.20 -18.29 7.07
C VAL A 430 12.69 -18.08 6.75
N ASP A 431 13.48 -17.60 7.72
CA ASP A 431 14.86 -17.15 7.46
C ASP A 431 15.82 -18.30 7.09
N ASN A 432 15.70 -19.47 7.74
CA ASN A 432 16.54 -20.65 7.48
C ASN A 432 15.87 -21.96 7.94
N ILE A 433 15.02 -22.52 7.08
CA ILE A 433 14.15 -23.66 7.40
C ILE A 433 14.94 -24.90 7.86
N ASP A 434 16.03 -25.27 7.17
CA ASP A 434 16.79 -26.49 7.48
C ASP A 434 17.48 -26.42 8.84
N LEU A 435 18.09 -25.27 9.15
CA LEU A 435 18.73 -25.06 10.45
C LEU A 435 17.68 -25.08 11.57
N THR A 436 16.58 -24.34 11.38
CA THR A 436 15.47 -24.25 12.34
C THR A 436 14.87 -25.64 12.63
N LEU A 437 14.63 -26.43 11.58
CA LEU A 437 14.09 -27.79 11.74
C LEU A 437 15.05 -28.69 12.54
N SER A 438 16.36 -28.64 12.22
CA SER A 438 17.39 -29.37 12.98
C SER A 438 17.45 -28.93 14.45
N GLN A 439 17.32 -27.64 14.73
CA GLN A 439 17.27 -27.13 16.11
C GLN A 439 16.04 -27.62 16.85
N PHE A 440 14.86 -27.56 16.23
CA PHE A 440 13.60 -28.02 16.83
C PHE A 440 13.64 -29.52 17.15
N GLN A 441 14.13 -30.35 16.24
CA GLN A 441 14.29 -31.78 16.52
C GLN A 441 15.19 -32.04 17.73
N LYS A 442 16.27 -31.28 17.87
CA LYS A 442 17.17 -31.37 19.03
C LYS A 442 16.52 -30.87 20.32
N ILE A 443 15.73 -29.79 20.26
CA ILE A 443 14.96 -29.27 21.41
C ILE A 443 13.91 -30.31 21.85
N LYS A 444 13.18 -30.90 20.90
CA LYS A 444 12.21 -31.97 21.16
C LYS A 444 12.87 -33.20 21.76
N ALA A 445 14.07 -33.56 21.31
CA ALA A 445 14.85 -34.67 21.88
C ALA A 445 15.25 -34.42 23.35
N LEU A 446 15.28 -33.17 23.82
CA LEU A 446 15.45 -32.86 25.24
C LEU A 446 14.16 -33.07 26.05
N GLY A 447 12.99 -33.18 25.41
CA GLY A 447 11.68 -33.25 26.06
C GLY A 447 11.00 -31.89 26.24
N VAL A 448 11.55 -30.82 25.64
CA VAL A 448 10.98 -29.46 25.68
C VAL A 448 9.85 -29.31 24.65
N ALA A 449 8.75 -28.67 25.03
CA ALA A 449 7.63 -28.40 24.12
C ALA A 449 7.88 -27.17 23.24
N ILE A 450 7.29 -27.13 22.05
CA ILE A 450 7.42 -26.01 21.11
C ILE A 450 6.03 -25.51 20.72
N ALA A 451 5.82 -24.21 20.82
CA ALA A 451 4.62 -23.53 20.35
C ALA A 451 4.94 -22.56 19.21
N ILE A 452 3.98 -22.43 18.30
CA ILE A 452 3.95 -21.34 17.31
C ILE A 452 3.03 -20.23 17.83
N ASP A 453 3.56 -19.01 17.83
CA ASP A 453 2.89 -17.79 18.28
C ASP A 453 2.48 -16.90 17.11
N ASP A 454 1.50 -16.02 17.37
CA ASP A 454 0.95 -15.06 16.41
C ASP A 454 0.44 -15.67 15.09
N PHE A 455 -0.02 -16.93 15.13
CA PHE A 455 -0.36 -17.66 13.92
C PHE A 455 -1.51 -17.03 13.14
N GLY A 456 -1.30 -16.80 11.83
CA GLY A 456 -2.28 -16.20 10.92
C GLY A 456 -2.07 -14.71 10.65
N THR A 457 -1.08 -14.08 11.30
CA THR A 457 -0.70 -12.68 11.05
C THR A 457 0.49 -12.54 10.09
N GLY A 458 1.16 -13.65 9.77
CA GLY A 458 2.36 -13.72 8.94
C GLY A 458 2.18 -14.27 7.53
N TYR A 459 3.31 -14.52 6.86
CA TYR A 459 3.41 -15.03 5.48
C TYR A 459 3.72 -16.55 5.40
N ALA A 460 3.73 -17.29 6.51
CA ALA A 460 4.05 -18.71 6.47
C ALA A 460 2.90 -19.49 5.80
N SER A 461 3.24 -20.15 4.70
CA SER A 461 2.35 -21.10 4.05
C SER A 461 2.04 -22.24 5.00
N LEU A 462 0.76 -22.61 5.09
CA LEU A 462 0.25 -23.82 5.78
C LEU A 462 1.07 -25.09 5.48
N GLY A 463 1.74 -25.15 4.33
CA GLY A 463 2.63 -26.26 3.97
C GLY A 463 3.80 -26.49 4.93
N TYR A 464 4.26 -25.47 5.66
CA TYR A 464 5.37 -25.62 6.60
C TYR A 464 4.96 -26.29 7.91
N LEU A 465 3.73 -26.07 8.38
CA LEU A 465 3.22 -26.70 9.62
C LEU A 465 3.28 -28.23 9.58
N GLN A 466 3.21 -28.83 8.39
CA GLN A 466 3.28 -30.28 8.23
C GLN A 466 4.67 -30.87 8.54
N HIS A 467 5.72 -30.04 8.50
CA HIS A 467 7.11 -30.49 8.59
C HIS A 467 7.75 -30.20 9.95
N PHE A 468 7.16 -29.29 10.74
CA PHE A 468 7.71 -28.87 12.02
C PHE A 468 7.05 -29.59 13.20
N PRO A 469 7.82 -30.00 14.22
CA PRO A 469 7.32 -30.75 15.37
C PRO A 469 6.71 -29.84 16.44
N PHE A 470 5.70 -29.05 16.08
CA PHE A 470 4.97 -28.19 17.01
C PHE A 470 4.04 -29.01 17.91
N ASP A 471 3.89 -28.58 19.17
CA ASP A 471 2.94 -29.15 20.13
C ASP A 471 1.72 -28.26 20.33
N THR A 472 1.90 -26.95 20.15
CA THR A 472 0.91 -25.94 20.50
C THR A 472 0.83 -24.86 19.43
N LEU A 473 -0.38 -24.44 19.08
CA LEU A 473 -0.67 -23.29 18.23
C LEU A 473 -1.35 -22.22 19.08
N LYS A 474 -0.78 -21.02 19.11
CA LYS A 474 -1.37 -19.86 19.79
C LYS A 474 -2.11 -19.00 18.76
N ILE A 475 -3.37 -18.67 19.04
CA ILE A 475 -4.21 -17.83 18.19
C ILE A 475 -4.15 -16.41 18.73
N ASP A 476 -3.62 -15.48 17.93
CA ASP A 476 -3.45 -14.08 18.31
C ASP A 476 -4.80 -13.42 18.66
N ARG A 477 -4.71 -12.44 19.57
CA ARG A 477 -5.85 -11.65 20.04
C ARG A 477 -6.64 -10.99 18.91
N CYS A 478 -6.03 -10.65 17.76
CA CYS A 478 -6.74 -10.00 16.67
C CYS A 478 -7.86 -10.87 16.07
N PHE A 479 -7.74 -12.20 16.19
CA PHE A 479 -8.76 -13.16 15.77
C PHE A 479 -9.76 -13.50 16.88
N VAL A 480 -9.39 -13.31 18.15
CA VAL A 480 -10.23 -13.59 19.32
C VAL A 480 -11.09 -12.38 19.71
N ALA A 481 -10.57 -11.17 19.56
CA ALA A 481 -11.24 -9.94 19.95
C ALA A 481 -12.59 -9.80 19.24
N ASN A 482 -13.65 -9.60 20.03
CA ASN A 482 -15.04 -9.46 19.58
C ASN A 482 -15.54 -10.60 18.68
N ILE A 483 -15.00 -11.83 18.85
CA ILE A 483 -15.32 -12.97 17.98
C ILE A 483 -16.82 -13.31 17.92
N HIS A 484 -17.55 -13.04 19.00
CA HIS A 484 -18.99 -13.25 19.10
C HIS A 484 -19.83 -12.24 18.28
N GLN A 485 -19.23 -11.12 17.84
CA GLN A 485 -19.88 -10.07 17.05
C GLN A 485 -19.29 -9.94 15.63
N ASN A 486 -18.11 -10.51 15.40
CA ASN A 486 -17.41 -10.43 14.12
C ASN A 486 -17.45 -11.80 13.39
N PRO A 487 -18.33 -11.98 12.39
CA PRO A 487 -18.48 -13.26 11.70
C PRO A 487 -17.23 -13.68 10.92
N LYS A 488 -16.39 -12.72 10.50
CA LYS A 488 -15.12 -13.05 9.83
C LYS A 488 -14.12 -13.64 10.81
N ASN A 489 -13.94 -13.03 11.98
CA ASN A 489 -13.09 -13.56 13.05
C ASN A 489 -13.61 -14.93 13.51
N ALA A 490 -14.92 -15.09 13.69
CA ALA A 490 -15.53 -16.36 14.05
C ALA A 490 -15.18 -17.47 13.03
N ALA A 491 -15.33 -17.20 11.74
CA ALA A 491 -15.01 -18.16 10.69
C ALA A 491 -13.52 -18.53 10.65
N ILE A 492 -12.63 -17.54 10.73
CA ILE A 492 -11.17 -17.74 10.70
C ILE A 492 -10.72 -18.56 11.93
N THR A 493 -11.09 -18.13 13.13
CA THR A 493 -10.72 -18.83 14.38
C THR A 493 -11.28 -20.26 14.41
N THR A 494 -12.50 -20.48 13.92
CA THR A 494 -13.06 -21.84 13.79
C THR A 494 -12.21 -22.71 12.86
N ALA A 495 -11.80 -22.19 11.71
CA ALA A 495 -10.94 -22.92 10.79
C ALA A 495 -9.57 -23.23 11.41
N LEU A 496 -8.97 -22.27 12.13
CA LEU A 496 -7.68 -22.44 12.81
C LEU A 496 -7.74 -23.52 13.89
N ILE A 497 -8.77 -23.50 14.76
CA ILE A 497 -8.95 -24.49 15.82
C ILE A 497 -9.13 -25.89 15.22
N ASN A 498 -10.01 -26.03 14.23
CA ASN A 498 -10.26 -27.32 13.58
C ASN A 498 -9.00 -27.86 12.90
N MET A 499 -8.25 -27.02 12.20
CA MET A 499 -7.00 -27.41 11.56
C MET A 499 -5.97 -27.89 12.59
N ALA A 500 -5.77 -27.13 13.67
CA ALA A 500 -4.84 -27.50 14.72
C ALA A 500 -5.21 -28.85 15.35
N GLN A 501 -6.49 -29.11 15.60
CA GLN A 501 -6.99 -30.40 16.08
C GLN A 501 -6.68 -31.55 15.10
N GLN A 502 -6.87 -31.35 13.79
CA GLN A 502 -6.54 -32.36 12.77
C GLN A 502 -5.03 -32.65 12.67
N LEU A 503 -4.20 -31.65 13.00
CA LEU A 503 -2.75 -31.80 13.06
C LEU A 503 -2.25 -32.28 14.43
N ASN A 504 -3.16 -32.59 15.37
CA ASN A 504 -2.88 -32.97 16.75
C ASN A 504 -2.11 -31.91 17.57
N PHE A 505 -2.30 -30.63 17.25
CA PHE A 505 -1.79 -29.53 18.05
C PHE A 505 -2.78 -29.13 19.15
N SER A 506 -2.24 -28.82 20.33
CA SER A 506 -2.99 -28.10 21.35
C SER A 506 -3.19 -26.65 20.92
N VAL A 507 -4.29 -26.02 21.31
CA VAL A 507 -4.60 -24.64 20.92
C VAL A 507 -4.73 -23.76 22.15
N ILE A 508 -4.02 -22.64 22.16
CA ILE A 508 -4.14 -21.59 23.18
C ILE A 508 -4.69 -20.33 22.51
N ALA A 509 -5.85 -19.85 22.96
CA ALA A 509 -6.39 -18.58 22.48
C ALA A 509 -5.89 -17.42 23.34
N GLU A 510 -5.37 -16.37 22.69
CA GLU A 510 -4.81 -15.20 23.38
C GLU A 510 -5.77 -14.01 23.43
N GLY A 511 -5.56 -13.13 24.41
CA GLY A 511 -6.32 -11.88 24.51
C GLY A 511 -7.81 -12.08 24.78
N VAL A 512 -8.19 -13.15 25.48
CA VAL A 512 -9.58 -13.33 25.92
C VAL A 512 -9.93 -12.31 27.00
N GLU A 513 -10.84 -11.39 26.71
CA GLU A 513 -11.20 -10.29 27.61
C GLU A 513 -12.65 -10.40 28.13
N THR A 514 -13.51 -11.13 27.44
CA THR A 514 -14.93 -11.26 27.77
C THR A 514 -15.36 -12.72 27.93
N VAL A 515 -16.39 -12.94 28.78
CA VAL A 515 -17.02 -14.25 28.93
C VAL A 515 -17.55 -14.75 27.59
N ALA A 516 -18.15 -13.88 26.77
CA ALA A 516 -18.68 -14.27 25.45
C ALA A 516 -17.59 -14.84 24.51
N GLU A 517 -16.37 -14.29 24.53
CA GLU A 517 -15.23 -14.83 23.77
C GLU A 517 -14.81 -16.21 24.30
N MET A 518 -14.73 -16.37 25.63
CA MET A 518 -14.40 -17.65 26.26
C MET A 518 -15.43 -18.73 25.94
N GLU A 519 -16.73 -18.43 26.04
CA GLU A 519 -17.81 -19.33 25.71
C GLU A 519 -17.77 -19.80 24.25
N PHE A 520 -17.46 -18.89 23.32
CA PHE A 520 -17.29 -19.22 21.91
C PHE A 520 -16.13 -20.21 21.71
N LEU A 521 -14.97 -19.94 22.31
CA LEU A 521 -13.81 -20.82 22.25
C LEU A 521 -14.09 -22.20 22.89
N ARG A 522 -14.87 -22.23 23.97
CA ARG A 522 -15.28 -23.46 24.64
C ARG A 522 -16.18 -24.32 23.75
N GLN A 523 -17.11 -23.72 23.02
CA GLN A 523 -17.97 -24.42 22.05
C GLN A 523 -17.17 -25.07 20.92
N LEU A 524 -16.04 -24.49 20.54
CA LEU A 524 -15.14 -25.03 19.53
C LEU A 524 -14.12 -26.04 20.09
N HIS A 525 -14.23 -26.41 21.37
CA HIS A 525 -13.28 -27.30 22.03
C HIS A 525 -11.84 -26.83 21.90
N CYS A 526 -11.60 -25.51 22.03
CA CYS A 526 -10.26 -24.97 22.24
C CYS A 526 -9.62 -25.67 23.45
N HIS A 527 -8.29 -25.81 23.53
CA HIS A 527 -7.67 -26.52 24.64
C HIS A 527 -7.51 -25.60 25.85
N ALA A 528 -6.95 -24.40 25.61
CA ALA A 528 -6.67 -23.45 26.66
C ALA A 528 -6.81 -22.00 26.18
N PHE A 529 -6.79 -21.08 27.14
CA PHE A 529 -6.80 -19.64 26.85
C PHE A 529 -5.96 -18.85 27.84
N GLN A 530 -5.57 -17.64 27.42
CA GLN A 530 -4.97 -16.62 28.25
C GLN A 530 -5.55 -15.24 27.90
N GLY A 531 -5.69 -14.37 28.90
CA GLY A 531 -6.23 -13.03 28.67
C GLY A 531 -6.69 -12.32 29.95
N PHE A 532 -7.03 -11.05 29.79
CA PHE A 532 -7.36 -10.17 30.92
C PHE A 532 -8.70 -10.47 31.57
N LEU A 533 -9.56 -11.27 30.93
CA LEU A 533 -10.75 -11.83 31.56
C LEU A 533 -10.40 -12.52 32.88
N PHE A 534 -9.26 -13.22 32.91
CA PHE A 534 -8.83 -14.01 34.05
C PHE A 534 -7.72 -13.34 34.84
N SER A 535 -6.60 -12.99 34.18
CA SER A 535 -5.50 -12.30 34.85
C SER A 535 -4.58 -11.59 33.87
N ARG A 536 -4.07 -10.43 34.30
CA ARG A 536 -2.93 -9.77 33.67
C ARG A 536 -1.62 -10.48 34.05
N PRO A 537 -0.50 -10.23 33.35
CA PRO A 537 0.80 -10.75 33.77
C PRO A 537 1.20 -10.30 35.18
N LEU A 538 1.48 -11.25 36.07
CA LEU A 538 1.74 -11.02 37.50
C LEU A 538 3.21 -11.21 37.87
N PRO A 539 3.77 -10.43 38.81
CA PRO A 539 5.04 -10.78 39.44
C PRO A 539 4.99 -12.18 40.09
N ALA A 540 6.14 -12.85 40.23
CA ALA A 540 6.23 -14.22 40.74
C ALA A 540 5.47 -14.45 42.06
N ASP A 541 5.65 -13.58 43.05
CA ASP A 541 4.99 -13.71 44.36
C ASP A 541 3.46 -13.56 44.26
N ALA A 542 3.01 -12.64 43.41
CA ALA A 542 1.59 -12.41 43.18
C ALA A 542 0.97 -13.60 42.42
N PHE A 543 1.71 -14.19 41.48
CA PHE A 543 1.30 -15.40 40.78
C PHE A 543 1.14 -16.59 41.74
N ILE A 544 2.07 -16.79 42.68
CA ILE A 544 1.97 -17.86 43.70
C ILE A 544 0.70 -17.71 44.53
N LYS A 545 0.43 -16.49 45.02
CA LYS A 545 -0.79 -16.20 45.79
C LYS A 545 -2.03 -16.49 44.96
N PHE A 546 -2.07 -15.97 43.74
CA PHE A 546 -3.15 -16.18 42.79
C PHE A 546 -3.42 -17.67 42.52
N PHE A 547 -2.36 -18.46 42.28
CA PHE A 547 -2.50 -19.89 42.01
C PHE A 547 -3.02 -20.66 43.24
N ARG A 548 -2.54 -20.36 44.45
CA ARG A 548 -3.05 -20.99 45.68
C ARG A 548 -4.52 -20.67 45.94
N ASP A 549 -4.91 -19.42 45.76
CA ASP A 549 -6.30 -19.00 45.94
C ASP A 549 -7.21 -19.66 44.88
N HIS A 550 -6.73 -19.82 43.66
CA HIS A 550 -7.44 -20.54 42.59
C HIS A 550 -7.62 -22.03 42.91
N LEU A 551 -6.57 -22.70 43.39
CA LEU A 551 -6.65 -24.12 43.78
C LEU A 551 -7.66 -24.37 44.90
N ARG A 552 -7.79 -23.45 45.86
CA ARG A 552 -8.78 -23.55 46.95
C ARG A 552 -10.21 -23.46 46.42
N LYS A 553 -10.48 -22.50 45.53
CA LYS A 553 -11.82 -22.30 44.94
C LYS A 553 -12.28 -23.47 44.07
N HIS A 554 -11.35 -24.21 43.47
CA HIS A 554 -11.67 -25.39 42.65
C HIS A 554 -11.72 -26.70 43.45
N ALA A 555 -11.31 -26.67 44.73
CA ALA A 555 -11.42 -27.80 45.65
C ALA A 555 -12.72 -27.76 46.48
N GLU A 556 -13.35 -26.59 46.59
CA GLU A 556 -14.70 -26.36 47.13
C GLU A 556 -15.77 -26.57 46.04
#